data_AF-A0A2V9ISB9-F1
#
_entry.id   AF-A0A2V9ISB9-F1
#
_cell.length_a   1.000
_cell.length_b   1.000
_cell.length_c   1.000
_cell.angle_alpha   90.00
_cell.angle_beta   90.00
_cell.angle_gamma   90.00
#
_symmetry.space_group_name_H-M   'P 1'
#
loop_
_entity.id
_entity.type
_entity.pdbx_description
1 polymer ?
#
loop_
_entity_poly.entity_id
_entity_poly.type
_entity_poly.pdbx_seq_one_letter_code
_entity_poly.pdbx_strand_id
1 'polypeptide(L)'
;MVRLRPGRTADYEAQLKVNKAALEKAASGMPLLISQSVAGVQGTVFYISSLRSSMGGFDTAATPLAQLLGEEGYQKYLKTVSESVSSTETIINRFLPELSNPPEEIVAVAPNFWRPKPAEPKTKPAEAKPKPPTGEGGTGASKKQ
;
A
#
# COMPACT_ATOMS: atom_id res chain seq x y z
N MET A 1 -0.80 9.00 10.29
CA MET A 1 -0.57 9.32 11.71
C MET A 1 -1.20 10.66 12.01
N VAL A 2 -1.91 10.77 13.12
CA VAL A 2 -2.52 12.02 13.60
C VAL A 2 -2.01 12.27 15.00
N ARG A 3 -1.44 13.45 15.24
CA ARG A 3 -1.05 13.92 16.58
C ARG A 3 -2.12 14.86 17.10
N LEU A 4 -2.51 14.65 18.34
CA LEU A 4 -3.52 15.44 19.03
C LEU A 4 -2.89 16.44 19.99
N ARG A 5 -3.61 17.53 20.21
CA ARG A 5 -3.39 18.42 21.35
C ARG A 5 -3.69 17.66 22.66
N PRO A 6 -3.01 18.00 23.76
CA PRO A 6 -3.29 17.41 25.07
C PRO A 6 -4.76 17.53 25.47
N GLY A 7 -5.30 16.47 26.10
CA GLY A 7 -6.67 16.45 26.62
C GLY A 7 -7.78 16.19 25.58
N ARG A 8 -7.44 15.97 24.30
CA ARG A 8 -8.42 15.82 23.20
C ARG A 8 -8.66 14.38 22.75
N THR A 9 -8.06 13.42 23.44
CA THR A 9 -8.06 12.00 23.05
C THR A 9 -9.47 11.41 22.98
N ALA A 10 -10.28 11.58 24.02
CA ALA A 10 -11.61 10.98 24.09
C ALA A 10 -12.56 11.54 23.02
N ASP A 11 -12.54 12.87 22.83
CA ASP A 11 -13.35 13.55 21.80
C ASP A 11 -12.99 13.05 20.40
N TYR A 12 -11.69 12.94 20.11
CA TYR A 12 -11.21 12.48 18.82
C TYR A 12 -11.53 11.00 18.58
N GLU A 13 -11.35 10.15 19.60
CA GLU A 13 -11.70 8.73 19.51
C GLU A 13 -13.21 8.52 19.26
N ALA A 14 -14.07 9.29 19.94
CA ALA A 14 -15.50 9.26 19.71
C ALA A 14 -15.85 9.65 18.26
N GLN A 15 -15.20 10.69 17.73
CA GLN A 15 -15.40 11.10 16.33
C GLN A 15 -14.89 10.04 15.34
N LEU A 16 -13.76 9.38 15.63
CA LEU A 16 -13.24 8.29 14.80
C LEU A 16 -14.20 7.09 14.74
N LYS A 17 -14.89 6.77 15.85
CA LYS A 17 -15.92 5.72 15.87
C LYS A 17 -17.09 6.05 14.95
N VAL A 18 -17.55 7.29 14.97
CA VAL A 18 -18.61 7.78 14.06
C VAL A 18 -18.16 7.67 12.59
N ASN A 19 -16.95 8.14 12.29
CA ASN A 19 -16.39 8.08 10.94
C ASN A 19 -16.25 6.64 10.43
N LYS A 20 -15.73 5.74 11.27
CA LYS A 20 -15.56 4.31 10.94
C LYS A 20 -16.91 3.65 10.64
N ALA A 21 -17.91 3.87 11.49
CA ALA A 21 -19.25 3.32 11.29
C ALA A 21 -19.89 3.79 9.96
N ALA A 22 -19.70 5.06 9.60
CA ALA A 22 -20.18 5.60 8.33
C ALA A 22 -19.48 4.95 7.12
N LEU A 23 -18.16 4.77 7.19
CA LEU A 23 -17.36 4.12 6.14
C LEU A 23 -17.68 2.62 5.99
N GLU A 24 -17.96 1.94 7.09
CA GLU A 24 -18.38 0.53 7.09
C GLU A 24 -19.79 0.38 6.49
N LYS A 25 -20.74 1.25 6.86
CA LYS A 25 -22.09 1.26 6.29
C LYS A 25 -22.10 1.51 4.79
N ALA A 26 -21.18 2.34 4.30
CA ALA A 26 -21.03 2.62 2.88
C ALA A 26 -20.47 1.45 2.06
N ALA A 27 -20.17 0.31 2.69
CA ALA A 27 -19.52 -0.85 2.07
C ALA A 27 -18.30 -0.44 1.24
N SER A 28 -17.49 0.49 1.77
CA SER A 28 -16.36 1.13 1.07
C SER A 28 -15.29 0.17 0.53
N GLY A 29 -15.38 -1.13 0.83
CA GLY A 29 -14.46 -2.17 0.35
C GLY A 29 -13.04 -2.01 0.88
N MET A 30 -12.81 -1.06 1.79
CA MET A 30 -11.51 -0.66 2.28
C MET A 30 -11.42 -0.96 3.77
N PRO A 31 -10.63 -1.98 4.19
CA PRO A 31 -10.40 -2.23 5.60
C PRO A 31 -9.79 -1.00 6.26
N LEU A 32 -10.46 -0.48 7.30
CA LEU A 32 -9.98 0.64 8.09
C LEU A 32 -9.57 0.16 9.48
N LEU A 33 -8.27 0.28 9.77
CA LEU A 33 -7.70 -0.01 11.07
C LEU A 33 -7.39 1.31 11.79
N ILE A 34 -7.83 1.40 13.04
CA ILE A 34 -7.54 2.53 13.92
C ILE A 34 -6.81 1.97 15.13
N SER A 35 -5.61 2.48 15.39
CA SER A 35 -4.80 2.13 16.55
C SER A 35 -4.21 3.38 17.20
N GLN A 36 -3.78 3.25 18.45
CA GLN A 36 -3.20 4.34 19.23
C GLN A 36 -1.83 3.91 19.76
N SER A 37 -0.91 4.88 19.88
CA SER A 37 0.37 4.60 20.52
C SER A 37 0.22 4.39 22.02
N VAL A 38 0.65 3.22 22.50
CA VAL A 38 0.71 2.87 23.94
C VAL A 38 2.09 3.10 24.56
N ALA A 39 3.09 3.50 23.76
CA ALA A 39 4.44 3.84 24.21
C ALA A 39 4.94 5.11 23.50
N GLY A 40 5.92 5.81 24.10
CA GLY A 40 6.41 7.10 23.60
C GLY A 40 5.43 8.24 23.89
N VAL A 41 4.94 8.92 22.85
CA VAL A 41 3.87 9.94 22.96
C VAL A 41 2.51 9.26 23.18
N GLN A 42 2.36 8.69 24.38
CA GLN A 42 1.17 7.97 24.81
C GLN A 42 -0.10 8.82 24.71
N GLY A 43 -1.18 8.21 24.23
CA GLY A 43 -2.52 8.77 24.27
C GLY A 43 -2.80 9.92 23.29
N THR A 44 -1.79 10.50 22.64
CA THR A 44 -1.96 11.65 21.73
C THR A 44 -1.71 11.30 20.26
N VAL A 45 -1.30 10.07 19.94
CA VAL A 45 -1.03 9.65 18.57
C VAL A 45 -1.95 8.54 18.13
N PHE A 46 -2.69 8.79 17.04
CA PHE A 46 -3.52 7.81 16.35
C PHE A 46 -2.90 7.42 15.00
N TYR A 47 -2.95 6.13 14.71
CA TYR A 47 -2.67 5.58 13.40
C TYR A 47 -3.98 5.13 12.76
N ILE A 48 -4.32 5.79 11.67
CA ILE A 48 -5.47 5.49 10.84
C ILE A 48 -4.90 4.89 9.55
N SER A 49 -5.18 3.62 9.31
CA SER A 49 -4.56 2.86 8.24
C SER A 49 -5.64 2.20 7.39
N SER A 50 -5.48 2.31 6.08
CA SER A 50 -6.25 1.55 5.11
C SER A 50 -5.32 0.73 4.21
N LEU A 51 -5.78 -0.46 3.82
CA LEU A 51 -5.03 -1.34 2.94
C LEU A 51 -5.56 -1.23 1.51
N ARG A 52 -4.66 -1.04 0.55
CA ARG A 52 -4.97 -0.99 -0.89
C ARG A 52 -4.20 -2.08 -1.61
N SER A 53 -4.79 -2.64 -2.67
CA SER A 53 -4.17 -3.69 -3.48
C SER A 53 -3.06 -3.16 -4.40
N SER A 54 -3.07 -1.86 -4.72
CA SER A 54 -2.08 -1.21 -5.59
C SER A 54 -2.02 0.30 -5.33
N MET A 55 -1.00 0.98 -5.87
CA MET A 55 -0.87 2.43 -5.79
C MET A 55 -2.03 3.15 -6.50
N GLY A 56 -2.48 2.61 -7.64
CA GLY A 56 -3.63 3.16 -8.38
C GLY A 56 -4.94 3.12 -7.60
N GLY A 57 -4.99 2.35 -6.49
CA GLY A 57 -6.09 2.47 -5.55
C GLY A 57 -6.24 3.89 -5.01
N PHE A 58 -5.16 4.59 -4.69
CA PHE A 58 -5.27 5.94 -4.10
C PHE A 58 -5.93 6.95 -5.04
N ASP A 59 -5.93 6.68 -6.36
CA ASP A 59 -6.56 7.53 -7.37
C ASP A 59 -8.09 7.37 -7.42
N THR A 60 -8.61 6.21 -6.98
CA THR A 60 -10.06 6.01 -6.91
C THR A 60 -10.60 6.72 -5.66
N ALA A 61 -11.38 7.78 -5.86
CA ALA A 61 -12.02 8.48 -4.77
C ALA A 61 -12.99 7.53 -4.04
N ALA A 62 -12.70 7.23 -2.78
CA ALA A 62 -13.72 6.70 -1.87
C ALA A 62 -14.85 7.75 -1.74
N THR A 63 -16.06 7.30 -1.39
CA THR A 63 -17.17 8.22 -1.12
C THR A 63 -16.72 9.28 -0.11
N PRO A 64 -16.82 10.59 -0.43
CA PRO A 64 -16.33 11.64 0.45
C PRO A 64 -16.98 11.56 1.83
N LEU A 65 -16.19 11.75 2.88
CA LEU A 65 -16.69 11.66 4.26
C LEU A 65 -17.84 12.65 4.53
N ALA A 66 -17.82 13.82 3.88
CA ALA A 66 -18.92 14.79 3.94
C ALA A 66 -20.25 14.21 3.47
N GLN A 67 -20.25 13.41 2.40
CA GLN A 67 -21.45 12.75 1.90
C GLN A 67 -21.93 11.64 2.85
N LEU A 68 -20.99 10.92 3.48
CA LEU A 68 -21.31 9.82 4.40
C LEU A 68 -21.89 10.31 5.73
N LEU A 69 -21.38 11.44 6.25
CA LEU A 69 -21.81 12.01 7.52
C LEU A 69 -23.00 12.96 7.38
N GLY A 70 -23.28 13.46 6.18
CA GLY A 70 -24.17 14.60 5.97
C GLY A 70 -23.58 15.91 6.51
N GLU A 71 -24.27 17.02 6.26
CA GLU A 71 -23.76 18.36 6.59
C GLU A 71 -23.46 18.53 8.09
N GLU A 72 -24.43 18.27 8.96
CA GLU A 72 -24.27 18.43 10.40
C GLU A 72 -23.15 17.54 10.97
N GLY A 73 -23.12 16.28 10.56
CA GLY A 73 -22.09 15.33 10.98
C GLY A 73 -20.70 15.74 10.50
N TYR A 74 -20.61 16.27 9.28
CA TYR A 74 -19.35 16.75 8.72
C TYR A 74 -18.87 18.04 9.40
N GLN A 75 -19.76 18.97 9.73
CA GLN A 75 -19.41 20.16 10.51
C GLN A 75 -18.89 19.81 11.90
N LYS A 76 -19.52 18.84 12.58
CA LYS A 76 -19.04 18.31 13.87
C LYS A 76 -17.66 17.67 13.72
N TYR A 77 -17.43 16.92 12.65
CA TYR A 77 -16.13 16.36 12.33
C TYR A 77 -15.06 17.45 12.15
N LEU A 78 -15.34 18.46 11.32
CA LEU A 78 -14.41 19.57 11.07
C LEU A 78 -14.05 20.32 12.35
N LYS A 79 -15.05 20.62 13.19
CA LYS A 79 -14.84 21.25 14.50
C LYS A 79 -13.97 20.38 15.42
N THR A 80 -14.28 19.09 15.51
CA THR A 80 -13.50 18.17 16.36
C THR A 80 -12.05 18.09 15.89
N VAL A 81 -11.82 18.02 14.57
CA VAL A 81 -10.48 18.00 13.99
C VAL A 81 -9.73 19.30 14.26
N SER A 82 -10.36 20.46 14.04
CA SER A 82 -9.69 21.75 14.23
C SER A 82 -9.25 21.99 15.67
N GLU A 83 -10.08 21.59 16.64
CA GLU A 83 -9.79 21.73 18.07
C GLU A 83 -8.80 20.66 18.57
N SER A 84 -8.83 19.45 18.00
CA SER A 84 -8.11 18.30 18.54
C SER A 84 -6.78 18.00 17.87
N VAL A 85 -6.64 18.22 16.56
CA VAL A 85 -5.47 17.78 15.79
C VAL A 85 -4.39 18.87 15.79
N SER A 86 -3.19 18.52 16.25
CA SER A 86 -2.01 19.38 16.18
C SER A 86 -1.23 19.19 14.88
N SER A 87 -1.14 17.95 14.37
CA SER A 87 -0.52 17.66 13.09
C SER A 87 -1.01 16.33 12.50
N THR A 88 -0.90 16.23 11.18
CA THR A 88 -1.22 15.01 10.42
C THR A 88 -0.03 14.68 9.54
N GLU A 89 0.34 13.41 9.50
CA GLU A 89 1.36 12.86 8.63
C GLU A 89 0.81 11.65 7.89
N THR A 90 0.98 11.63 6.57
CA THR A 90 0.56 10.51 5.72
C THR A 90 1.79 9.72 5.32
N ILE A 91 1.78 8.42 5.59
CA ILE A 91 2.87 7.50 5.24
C ILE A 91 2.26 6.40 4.38
N ILE A 92 2.83 6.20 3.19
CA ILE A 92 2.46 5.09 2.31
C ILE A 92 3.52 4.02 2.46
N ASN A 93 3.10 2.83 2.87
CA ASN A 93 3.98 1.69 3.10
C ASN A 93 3.69 0.58 2.10
N ARG A 94 4.73 -0.19 1.75
CA ARG A 94 4.62 -1.45 1.02
C ARG A 94 5.26 -2.55 1.84
N PHE A 95 4.53 -3.64 2.06
CA PHE A 95 5.10 -4.84 2.66
C PHE A 95 6.03 -5.53 1.66
N LEU A 96 7.22 -5.87 2.11
CA LEU A 96 8.23 -6.62 1.36
C LEU A 96 8.31 -8.01 1.99
N PRO A 97 7.67 -9.05 1.40
CA PRO A 97 7.65 -10.38 1.98
C PRO A 97 9.03 -10.92 2.35
N GLU A 98 10.02 -10.66 1.49
CA GLU A 98 11.40 -11.09 1.63
C GLU A 98 12.15 -10.42 2.79
N LEU A 99 11.66 -9.28 3.29
CA LEU A 99 12.22 -8.55 4.43
C LEU A 99 11.31 -8.56 5.67
N SER A 100 10.22 -9.32 5.64
CA SER A 100 9.20 -9.34 6.70
C SER A 100 9.21 -10.67 7.44
N ASN A 101 8.83 -10.67 8.72
CA ASN A 101 8.61 -11.88 9.53
C ASN A 101 7.22 -11.83 10.19
N PRO A 102 6.14 -12.04 9.41
CA PRO A 102 4.77 -12.00 9.93
C PRO A 102 4.45 -13.22 10.82
N PRO A 103 3.49 -13.11 11.75
CA PRO A 103 2.94 -14.27 12.47
C PRO A 103 2.33 -15.32 11.54
N GLU A 104 2.33 -16.60 11.95
CA GLU A 104 1.83 -17.72 11.12
C GLU A 104 0.36 -17.55 10.73
N GLU A 105 -0.46 -16.94 11.58
CA GLU A 105 -1.88 -16.65 11.30
C GLU A 105 -2.03 -15.72 10.10
N ILE A 106 -1.11 -14.76 9.94
CA ILE A 106 -1.08 -13.83 8.80
C ILE A 106 -0.51 -14.52 7.56
N VAL A 107 0.50 -15.39 7.72
CA VAL A 107 1.02 -16.22 6.63
C VAL A 107 -0.07 -17.12 6.06
N ALA A 108 -0.88 -17.74 6.91
CA ALA A 108 -1.92 -18.68 6.50
C ALA A 108 -2.99 -18.03 5.58
N VAL A 109 -3.26 -16.74 5.73
CA VAL A 109 -4.22 -16.01 4.89
C VAL A 109 -3.69 -15.77 3.47
N ALA A 110 -2.37 -15.58 3.32
CA ALA A 110 -1.75 -15.29 2.03
C ALA A 110 -0.36 -15.96 1.89
N PRO A 111 -0.29 -17.30 1.87
CA PRO A 111 0.98 -18.02 1.97
C PRO A 111 1.90 -17.73 0.79
N ASN A 112 1.34 -17.62 -0.42
CA ASN A 112 2.12 -17.31 -1.63
C ASN A 112 2.71 -15.89 -1.62
N PHE A 113 2.08 -14.95 -0.92
CA PHE A 113 2.60 -13.59 -0.79
C PHE A 113 3.72 -13.54 0.24
N TRP A 114 3.50 -14.08 1.45
CA TRP A 114 4.45 -13.99 2.56
C TRP A 114 5.63 -14.97 2.44
N ARG A 115 5.43 -16.11 1.79
CA ARG A 115 6.45 -17.13 1.53
C ARG A 115 6.52 -17.39 0.02
N PRO A 116 6.92 -16.39 -0.79
CA PRO A 116 6.99 -16.58 -2.23
C PRO A 116 8.03 -17.66 -2.52
N LYS A 117 7.67 -18.62 -3.39
CA LYS A 117 8.66 -19.58 -3.89
C LYS A 117 9.76 -18.80 -4.59
N PRO A 118 11.05 -19.11 -4.37
CA PRO A 118 12.13 -18.52 -5.13
C PRO A 118 11.82 -18.65 -6.62
N ALA A 119 11.85 -17.54 -7.35
CA ALA A 119 11.71 -17.59 -8.80
C ALA A 119 12.87 -18.43 -9.33
N GLU A 120 12.56 -19.44 -10.15
CA GLU A 120 13.57 -20.19 -10.87
C GLU A 120 14.45 -19.18 -11.64
N PRO A 121 15.78 -19.30 -11.57
CA PRO A 121 16.67 -18.37 -12.26
C PRO A 121 16.28 -18.38 -13.73
N LYS A 122 15.93 -17.20 -14.27
CA LYS A 122 15.68 -17.03 -15.71
C LYS A 122 16.94 -17.50 -16.43
N THR A 123 16.87 -18.66 -17.09
CA THR A 123 17.94 -19.15 -17.94
C THR A 123 18.31 -18.05 -18.91
N LYS A 124 19.56 -17.59 -18.82
CA LYS A 124 20.16 -16.61 -19.73
C LYS A 124 19.83 -17.03 -21.17
N PRO A 125 19.29 -16.16 -22.04
CA PRO A 125 19.11 -16.50 -23.44
C PRO A 125 20.45 -17.01 -23.99
N ALA A 126 20.43 -18.18 -24.63
CA ALA A 126 21.61 -18.76 -25.23
C ALA A 126 22.23 -17.71 -26.17
N GLU A 127 23.47 -17.38 -25.89
CA GLU A 127 24.29 -16.48 -26.69
C GLU A 127 24.37 -17.06 -28.11
N ALA A 128 23.78 -16.35 -29.08
CA ALA A 128 23.84 -16.77 -30.47
C ALA A 128 25.30 -16.87 -30.90
N LYS A 129 25.75 -18.09 -31.22
CA LYS A 129 27.09 -18.33 -31.76
C LYS A 129 27.36 -17.36 -32.93
N PRO A 130 28.49 -16.63 -32.94
CA PRO A 130 28.83 -15.76 -34.05
C PRO A 130 29.06 -16.61 -35.31
N LYS A 131 28.43 -16.20 -36.41
CA LYS A 131 28.65 -16.79 -37.74
C LYS A 131 30.10 -16.49 -38.17
N PRO A 132 30.88 -17.45 -38.67
CA PRO A 132 32.26 -17.20 -39.10
C PRO A 132 32.31 -16.19 -40.25
N PRO A 133 33.37 -15.39 -40.36
CA PRO A 133 33.51 -14.39 -41.41
C PRO A 133 33.80 -15.09 -42.74
N THR A 134 32.94 -14.90 -43.74
CA THR A 134 33.27 -15.24 -45.13
C THR A 134 34.16 -14.11 -45.66
N GLY A 135 35.47 -14.30 -45.56
CA GLY A 135 36.46 -13.49 -46.27
C GLY A 135 36.43 -13.76 -47.77
N GLU A 136 36.51 -12.69 -48.54
CA GLU A 136 36.75 -12.65 -49.99
C GLU A 136 38.08 -13.33 -50.38
N GLY A 137 38.16 -13.82 -51.61
CA GLY A 137 39.44 -14.14 -52.26
C GLY A 137 39.35 -15.34 -53.20
N GLY A 138 39.12 -15.08 -54.48
CA GLY A 138 38.87 -16.09 -55.51
C GLY A 138 40.08 -16.93 -55.95
N THR A 139 39.82 -17.84 -56.90
CA THR A 139 40.49 -18.00 -58.21
C THR A 139 40.38 -19.46 -58.67
N GLY A 140 39.86 -19.69 -59.88
CA GLY A 140 40.44 -20.71 -60.77
C GLY A 140 39.61 -21.94 -61.15
N ALA A 141 39.15 -21.91 -62.41
CA ALA A 141 39.21 -22.99 -63.41
C ALA A 141 38.09 -24.05 -63.52
N SER A 142 37.36 -23.94 -64.65
CA SER A 142 37.02 -24.95 -65.69
C SER A 142 36.68 -26.38 -65.26
N LYS A 143 35.63 -27.04 -65.79
CA LYS A 143 35.47 -27.37 -67.22
C LYS A 143 34.12 -28.09 -67.46
N LYS A 144 33.46 -27.76 -68.57
CA LYS A 144 32.58 -28.56 -69.48
C LYS A 144 31.72 -29.70 -68.89
N GLN A 145 30.41 -29.67 -69.17
CA GLN A 145 29.82 -30.33 -70.35
C GLN A 145 28.45 -29.72 -70.69
#